data_AF-A0A1I1EPF0-F1
#
_entry.id   AF-A0A1I1EPF0-F1
#
_cell.length_a   1.000
_cell.length_b   1.000
_cell.length_c   1.000
_cell.angle_alpha   90.00
_cell.angle_beta   90.00
_cell.angle_gamma   90.00
#
_symmetry.space_group_name_H-M   'P 1'
#
loop_
_entity.id
_entity.type
_entity.pdbx_description
1 polymer ?
#
loop_
_entity_poly.entity_id
_entity_poly.type
_entity_poly.pdbx_seq_one_letter_code
_entity_poly.pdbx_strand_id
1 'polypeptide(L)' 'MPNRNEYLNKYKKENYKRIPLDVTTDKYEKIKNHAANRSESVNGFIKRAIDETMKRDSQ' A
#
# COMPACT_ATOMS: atom_id res chain seq x y z
N MET A 1 -1.50 33.63 4.51
CA MET A 1 -0.94 32.42 5.15
C MET A 1 -1.38 31.22 4.34
N PRO A 2 -0.46 30.39 3.79
CA PRO A 2 -0.86 29.22 3.03
C PRO A 2 -1.61 28.26 3.96
N ASN A 3 -2.72 27.74 3.48
CA ASN A 3 -3.65 26.94 4.27
C ASN A 3 -2.95 25.60 4.63
N ARG A 4 -3.05 25.13 5.88
CA ARG A 4 -2.39 23.89 6.37
C ARG A 4 -2.63 22.68 5.44
N ASN A 5 -3.78 22.66 4.76
CA ASN A 5 -4.17 21.65 3.79
C ASN A 5 -3.28 21.62 2.53
N GLU A 6 -2.79 22.77 2.04
CA GLU A 6 -1.89 22.82 0.88
C GLU A 6 -0.53 22.23 1.19
N TYR A 7 -0.01 22.48 2.40
CA TYR A 7 1.26 21.91 2.86
C TYR A 7 1.18 20.38 2.97
N LEU A 8 0.10 19.85 3.56
CA LEU A 8 -0.12 18.41 3.66
C LEU A 8 -0.26 17.75 2.29
N ASN A 9 -0.89 18.42 1.32
CA ASN A 9 -1.04 17.91 -0.04
C ASN A 9 0.30 17.90 -0.80
N LYS A 10 1.12 18.95 -0.67
CA LYS A 10 2.48 18.99 -1.23
C LYS A 10 3.36 17.87 -0.64
N TYR A 11 3.38 17.75 0.68
CA TYR A 11 4.14 16.70 1.37
C TYR A 11 3.73 15.30 0.90
N LYS A 12 2.42 15.03 0.75
CA LYS A 12 1.96 13.73 0.24
C LYS A 12 2.39 13.46 -1.19
N LYS A 13 2.39 14.47 -2.06
CA LYS A 13 2.78 14.34 -3.48
C LYS A 13 4.27 14.11 -3.66
N GLU A 14 5.09 14.73 -2.80
CA GLU A 14 6.54 14.60 -2.84
C GLU A 14 7.03 13.26 -2.26
N ASN A 15 6.39 12.80 -1.17
CA ASN A 15 6.88 11.63 -0.42
C ASN A 15 6.17 10.31 -0.78
N TYR A 16 5.01 10.34 -1.44
CA TYR A 16 4.29 9.12 -1.82
C TYR A 16 4.10 9.02 -3.33
N LYS A 17 4.56 7.91 -3.91
CA LYS A 17 4.18 7.46 -5.25
C LYS A 17 3.00 6.50 -5.13
N ARG A 18 1.95 6.70 -5.93
CA ARG A 18 0.84 5.74 -6.05
C ARG A 18 1.22 4.69 -7.09
N ILE A 19 1.06 3.42 -6.73
CA ILE A 19 1.20 2.30 -7.66
C ILE A 19 -0.23 1.80 -7.95
N PRO A 20 -0.78 2.06 -9.15
CA PRO A 20 -2.03 1.43 -9.56
C PRO A 20 -1.78 -0.08 -9.75
N LEU A 21 -2.70 -0.90 -9.21
CA LEU A 21 -2.63 -2.35 -9.31
C LEU A 21 -3.98 -2.87 -9.77
N ASP A 22 -4.02 -3.40 -11.00
CA ASP A 22 -5.20 -4.05 -11.54
C ASP A 22 -5.19 -5.53 -11.14
N VAL A 23 -6.26 -5.97 -10.48
CA VAL A 23 -6.48 -7.36 -10.08
C VAL A 23 -7.90 -7.76 -10.41
N THR A 24 -8.11 -9.04 -10.66
CA THR A 24 -9.46 -9.59 -10.79
C THR A 24 -10.19 -9.54 -9.45
N THR A 25 -11.52 -9.46 -9.48
CA THR A 25 -12.36 -9.43 -8.27
C THR A 25 -12.10 -10.63 -7.35
N ASP A 26 -11.97 -11.84 -7.92
CA ASP A 26 -11.64 -13.06 -7.16
C ASP A 26 -10.29 -12.93 -6.44
N LYS A 27 -9.27 -12.39 -7.12
CA LYS A 27 -7.95 -12.21 -6.52
C LYS A 27 -7.97 -11.13 -5.44
N TYR A 28 -8.73 -10.06 -5.63
CA TYR A 28 -8.92 -9.03 -4.61
C TYR A 28 -9.55 -9.60 -3.34
N GLU A 29 -10.63 -10.39 -3.45
CA GLU A 29 -11.28 -11.01 -2.30
C GLU A 29 -10.34 -11.98 -1.56
N LYS A 30 -9.53 -12.77 -2.30
CA LYS A 30 -8.49 -13.60 -1.68
C LYS A 30 -7.47 -12.78 -0.90
N ILE A 31 -7.00 -11.66 -1.45
CA ILE A 31 -6.07 -10.74 -0.78
C ILE A 31 -6.73 -10.13 0.46
N LYS A 32 -7.97 -9.67 0.34
CA LYS A 32 -8.74 -9.06 1.43
C LYS A 32 -8.96 -10.02 2.58
N ASN A 33 -9.34 -11.26 2.29
CA ASN A 33 -9.53 -12.29 3.32
C ASN A 33 -8.21 -12.64 4.01
N HIS A 34 -7.11 -12.75 3.25
CA HIS A 34 -5.79 -13.00 3.85
C HIS A 34 -5.36 -11.86 4.78
N ALA A 35 -5.54 -10.61 4.34
CA ALA A 35 -5.23 -9.42 5.13
C ALA A 35 -6.11 -9.35 6.39
N ALA A 36 -7.42 -9.62 6.27
CA ALA A 36 -8.34 -9.65 7.40
C ALA A 36 -7.94 -10.71 8.45
N ASN A 37 -7.56 -11.91 8.02
CA ASN A 37 -7.08 -12.97 8.92
C ASN A 37 -5.82 -12.58 9.70
N ARG A 38 -5.03 -11.64 9.18
CA ARG A 38 -3.82 -11.11 9.83
C ARG A 38 -4.05 -9.77 10.53
N SER A 39 -5.32 -9.35 10.64
CA SER A 39 -5.72 -8.05 11.20
C SER A 39 -5.02 -6.85 10.53
N GLU A 40 -4.72 -6.96 9.24
CA GLU A 40 -4.06 -5.92 8.46
C GLU A 40 -4.96 -5.42 7.31
N SER A 41 -4.72 -4.20 6.84
CA SER A 41 -5.41 -3.68 5.65
C SER A 41 -4.84 -4.31 4.38
N VAL A 42 -5.64 -4.38 3.30
CA VAL A 42 -5.19 -4.84 1.98
C VAL A 42 -3.91 -4.11 1.53
N ASN A 43 -3.87 -2.79 1.68
CA ASN A 43 -2.70 -2.00 1.32
C ASN A 43 -1.50 -2.29 2.24
N GLY A 44 -1.74 -2.52 3.53
CA GLY A 44 -0.70 -2.93 4.48
C GLY A 44 -0.08 -4.28 4.11
N PHE A 45 -0.93 -5.25 3.79
CA PHE A 45 -0.51 -6.57 3.31
C PHE A 45 0.33 -6.47 2.03
N ILE A 46 -0.12 -5.70 1.05
CA ILE A 46 0.61 -5.52 -0.23
C ILE A 46 2.00 -4.94 0.04
N LYS A 47 2.10 -3.88 0.85
CA LYS A 47 3.40 -3.27 1.19
C LYS A 47 4.33 -4.26 1.90
N ARG A 48 3.81 -4.97 2.91
CA ARG A 48 4.56 -5.97 3.66
C ARG A 48 5.05 -7.10 2.75
N ALA A 49 4.19 -7.61 1.85
CA ALA A 49 4.55 -8.67 0.91
C ALA A 49 5.65 -8.23 -0.07
N ILE A 50 5.61 -6.98 -0.55
CA ILE A 50 6.67 -6.40 -1.38
C ILE A 50 7.98 -6.34 -0.58
N ASP A 51 7.96 -5.77 0.63
CA ASP A 51 9.15 -5.62 1.48
C ASP A 51 9.78 -6.97 1.85
N GLU A 52 8.96 -7.96 2.23
CA GLU A 52 9.41 -9.32 2.55
C GLU A 52 10.06 -10.01 1.35
N THR A 53 9.47 -9.84 0.15
CA THR A 53 10.00 -10.43 -1.09
C THR A 53 11.32 -9.76 -1.47
N MET A 54 11.39 -8.43 -1.49
CA MET A 54 12.62 -7.70 -1.79
C MET A 54 13.76 -8.05 -0.82
N LYS A 55 13.45 -8.19 0.47
CA LYS A 55 14.44 -8.61 1.48
C LYS A 55 14.96 -10.01 1.19
N ARG A 56 14.06 -10.97 0.93
CA ARG A 56 14.43 -12.36 0.60
C ARG A 56 15.28 -12.44 -0.66
N ASP A 57 14.96 -11.66 -1.69
CA ASP A 57 15.68 -11.67 -2.96
C ASP A 57 17.05 -10.95 -2.87
N SER A 58 17.24 -10.13 -1.84
CA SER A 58 18.52 -9.44 -1.56
C SER A 58 19.43 -10.22 -0.59
N GLN A 59 19.01 -11.39 -0.13
CA GLN A 59 19.85 -12.31 0.66
C GLN A 59 20.58 -13.29 -0.25
#